data_AF-A0A7K0E1Q0-F1
#
_entry.id   AF-A0A7K0E1Q0-F1
#
_cell.length_a   1.000
_cell.length_b   1.000
_cell.length_c   1.000
_cell.angle_alpha   90.00
_cell.angle_beta   90.00
_cell.angle_gamma   90.00
#
_symmetry.space_group_name_H-M   'P 1'
#
loop_
_entity.id
_entity.type
_entity.pdbx_description
1 polymer ?
#
loop_
_entity_poly.entity_id
_entity_poly.type
_entity_poly.pdbx_seq_one_letter_code
_entity_poly.pdbx_strand_id
1 'polypeptide(L)'
;MARDITHIDEGLDFLGWRIQRHRKRGTRQYHIYTYPSKKAVLAVQRKLKTIRRAVEPNQPLDDLLRRVNATTRGWCGYFRPGASSATFAYLNHYLWQTVWRWLRRKHRKATWKQLRHRYCGGGWWPAGEHRDLIDLEKIGTSRYRYRGANIPTPWPDKDEENRAA
;
A
#
# COMPACT_ATOMS: atom_id res chain seq x y z
N MET A 1 14.76 -21.98 -7.21
CA MET A 1 14.83 -20.50 -7.15
C MET A 1 16.14 -20.10 -7.81
N ALA A 2 16.12 -19.39 -8.94
CA ALA A 2 17.34 -18.85 -9.52
C ALA A 2 17.89 -17.78 -8.58
N ARG A 3 19.11 -17.97 -8.07
CA ARG A 3 19.85 -16.99 -7.29
C ARG A 3 20.64 -16.13 -8.26
N ASP A 4 19.95 -15.25 -8.96
CA ASP A 4 20.61 -14.29 -9.83
C ASP A 4 21.19 -13.17 -8.96
N ILE A 5 22.51 -12.99 -9.02
CA ILE A 5 23.19 -11.87 -8.39
C ILE A 5 22.95 -10.65 -9.28
N THR A 6 22.21 -9.66 -8.78
CA THR A 6 21.89 -8.44 -9.53
C THR A 6 22.57 -7.23 -8.93
N HIS A 7 22.88 -6.25 -9.78
CA HIS A 7 23.45 -5.00 -9.30
C HIS A 7 22.38 -4.15 -8.60
N ILE A 8 22.74 -3.42 -7.53
CA ILE A 8 21.78 -2.63 -6.75
C ILE A 8 21.11 -1.50 -7.54
N ASP A 9 21.74 -1.05 -8.63
CA ASP A 9 21.15 -0.06 -9.54
C ASP A 9 20.09 -0.66 -10.46
N GLU A 10 20.19 -1.95 -10.79
CA GLU A 10 19.10 -2.66 -11.48
C GLU A 10 17.95 -2.84 -10.50
N GLY A 11 18.27 -3.26 -9.28
CA GLY A 11 17.34 -3.47 -8.18
C GLY A 11 16.81 -4.90 -8.09
N LEU A 12 16.40 -5.30 -6.90
CA LEU A 12 15.96 -6.66 -6.59
C LEU A 12 14.59 -6.69 -5.91
N ASP A 13 13.84 -7.76 -6.16
CA ASP A 13 12.53 -7.99 -5.52
C ASP A 13 12.67 -8.97 -4.36
N PHE A 14 12.36 -8.55 -3.14
CA PHE A 14 12.43 -9.39 -1.94
C PHE A 14 11.27 -9.10 -0.99
N LEU A 15 10.58 -10.14 -0.52
CA LEU A 15 9.40 -10.05 0.37
C LEU A 15 8.33 -9.04 -0.10
N GLY A 16 8.17 -8.90 -1.41
CA GLY A 16 7.24 -7.96 -2.02
C GLY A 16 7.73 -6.51 -2.09
N TRP A 17 8.94 -6.21 -1.63
CA TRP A 17 9.63 -4.95 -1.82
C TRP A 17 10.49 -4.97 -3.08
N ARG A 18 10.51 -3.85 -3.81
CA ARG A 18 11.54 -3.52 -4.78
C ARG A 18 12.59 -2.67 -4.06
N ILE A 19 13.82 -3.15 -4.03
CA ILE A 19 14.96 -2.49 -3.41
C ILE A 19 15.88 -2.03 -4.54
N GLN A 20 16.07 -0.71 -4.67
CA GLN A 20 16.86 -0.14 -5.75
C GLN A 20 17.58 1.13 -5.31
N ARG A 21 18.82 1.29 -5.76
CA ARG A 21 19.57 2.53 -5.55
C ARG A 21 19.19 3.56 -6.61
N HIS A 22 18.86 4.76 -6.16
CA HIS A 22 18.61 5.90 -7.04
C HIS A 22 19.39 7.12 -6.58
N ARG A 23 19.74 7.98 -7.54
CA ARG A 23 20.27 9.31 -7.25
C ARG A 23 19.16 10.17 -6.65
N LYS A 24 19.42 10.76 -5.48
CA LYS A 24 18.51 11.74 -4.88
C LYS A 24 18.46 12.98 -5.78
N ARG A 25 17.24 13.30 -6.24
CA ARG A 25 17.00 14.44 -7.14
C ARG A 25 17.62 15.73 -6.57
N GLY A 26 18.35 16.46 -7.41
CA GLY A 26 19.01 17.71 -7.02
C GLY A 26 20.34 17.54 -6.28
N THR A 27 20.85 16.31 -6.12
CA THR A 27 22.13 16.05 -5.45
C THR A 27 22.98 15.04 -6.24
N ARG A 28 24.26 14.92 -5.86
CA ARG A 28 25.15 13.81 -6.30
C ARG A 28 25.08 12.58 -5.38
N GLN A 29 24.20 12.59 -4.38
CA GLN A 29 24.05 11.50 -3.41
C GLN A 29 23.14 10.40 -3.96
N TYR A 30 23.48 9.15 -3.64
CA TYR A 30 22.69 7.97 -3.98
C TYR A 30 22.12 7.36 -2.70
N HIS A 31 20.85 6.99 -2.73
CA HIS A 31 20.19 6.31 -1.63
C HIS A 31 19.47 5.06 -2.12
N ILE A 32 19.33 4.10 -1.22
CA ILE A 32 18.52 2.90 -1.45
C ILE A 32 17.08 3.27 -1.13
N TYR A 33 16.19 3.04 -2.09
CA TYR A 33 14.76 3.18 -1.93
C TYR A 33 14.14 1.79 -1.87
N THR A 34 13.23 1.61 -0.92
CA THR A 34 12.37 0.44 -0.81
C THR A 34 10.94 0.87 -1.11
N TYR A 35 10.32 0.28 -2.12
CA TYR A 35 8.94 0.56 -2.47
C TYR A 35 8.21 -0.75 -2.82
N PRO A 36 6.87 -0.80 -2.80
CA PRO A 36 6.16 -2.04 -3.10
C PRO A 36 6.47 -2.51 -4.52
N SER A 37 6.87 -3.77 -4.66
CA SER A 37 7.17 -4.39 -5.96
C SER A 37 5.92 -4.42 -6.85
N LYS A 38 6.12 -4.39 -8.17
CA LYS A 38 5.03 -4.51 -9.14
C LYS A 38 4.21 -5.79 -8.90
N LYS A 39 4.88 -6.90 -8.56
CA LYS A 39 4.23 -8.18 -8.23
C LYS A 39 3.30 -8.06 -7.00
N ALA A 40 3.75 -7.38 -5.94
CA ALA A 40 2.93 -7.16 -4.74
C ALA A 40 1.69 -6.28 -5.01
N VAL A 41 1.85 -5.21 -5.81
CA VAL A 41 0.74 -4.33 -6.21
C VAL A 41 -0.29 -5.10 -7.04
N LEU A 42 0.17 -5.88 -8.03
CA LEU A 42 -0.71 -6.71 -8.85
C LEU A 42 -1.45 -7.76 -8.02
N ALA A 43 -0.79 -8.35 -7.02
CA ALA A 43 -1.42 -9.32 -6.14
C ALA A 43 -2.59 -8.71 -5.33
N VAL A 44 -2.42 -7.52 -4.75
CA VAL A 44 -3.51 -6.85 -4.02
C VAL A 44 -4.63 -6.41 -4.97
N GLN A 45 -4.31 -5.92 -6.17
CA GLN A 45 -5.33 -5.59 -7.18
C GLN A 45 -6.16 -6.80 -7.59
N ARG A 46 -5.53 -7.97 -7.80
CA ARG A 46 -6.24 -9.22 -8.07
C ARG A 46 -7.15 -9.60 -6.90
N LYS A 47 -6.67 -9.49 -5.67
CA LYS A 47 -7.48 -9.76 -4.47
C LYS A 47 -8.70 -8.83 -4.39
N LEU A 48 -8.54 -7.54 -4.63
CA LEU A 48 -9.65 -6.58 -4.68
C LEU A 48 -10.64 -6.91 -5.79
N LYS A 49 -10.16 -7.29 -6.98
CA LYS A 49 -11.01 -7.76 -8.09
C LYS A 49 -11.81 -9.00 -7.71
N THR A 50 -11.20 -9.95 -7.00
CA THR A 50 -11.88 -11.16 -6.50
C THR A 50 -12.95 -10.79 -5.48
N ILE A 51 -12.65 -9.93 -4.50
CA ILE A 51 -13.63 -9.45 -3.51
C ILE A 51 -14.82 -8.78 -4.21
N ARG A 52 -14.55 -7.87 -5.16
CA ARG A 52 -15.59 -7.18 -5.94
C ARG A 52 -16.51 -8.15 -6.70
N ARG A 53 -15.97 -9.27 -7.18
CA ARG A 53 -16.72 -10.30 -7.90
C ARG A 53 -17.51 -11.20 -6.96
N ALA A 54 -16.97 -11.51 -5.78
CA ALA A 54 -17.61 -12.39 -4.80
C ALA A 54 -18.75 -11.71 -4.01
N VAL A 55 -18.74 -10.37 -3.90
CA VAL A 55 -19.84 -9.63 -3.28
C VAL A 55 -20.93 -9.41 -4.32
N GLU A 56 -22.04 -10.10 -4.12
CA GLU A 56 -23.21 -10.05 -4.98
C GLU A 56 -23.90 -8.68 -4.93
N PRO A 57 -24.52 -8.22 -6.02
CA PRO A 57 -25.14 -6.90 -6.05
C PRO A 57 -26.37 -6.76 -5.14
N ASN A 58 -26.97 -7.86 -4.68
CA ASN A 58 -28.07 -7.80 -3.70
C ASN A 58 -27.58 -7.37 -2.29
N GLN A 59 -26.31 -7.64 -1.95
CA GLN A 59 -25.72 -7.30 -0.65
C GLN A 59 -25.57 -5.78 -0.46
N PRO A 60 -25.58 -5.28 0.79
CA PRO A 60 -25.31 -3.88 1.10
C PRO A 60 -23.89 -3.46 0.68
N LEU A 61 -23.69 -2.16 0.44
CA LEU A 61 -22.36 -1.61 0.12
C LEU A 61 -21.35 -1.89 1.24
N ASP A 62 -21.80 -1.86 2.49
CA ASP A 62 -21.02 -2.14 3.69
C ASP A 62 -20.30 -3.50 3.66
N ASP A 63 -20.89 -4.51 3.03
CA ASP A 63 -20.25 -5.82 2.87
C ASP A 63 -19.03 -5.75 1.95
N LEU A 64 -19.12 -4.98 0.87
CA LEU A 64 -17.97 -4.70 0.01
C LEU A 64 -16.93 -3.90 0.77
N LEU A 65 -17.34 -2.79 1.38
CA LEU A 65 -16.46 -1.84 2.07
C LEU A 65 -15.70 -2.52 3.20
N ARG A 66 -16.36 -3.36 4.01
CA ARG A 66 -15.72 -4.14 5.08
C ARG A 66 -14.54 -4.97 4.55
N ARG A 67 -14.75 -5.72 3.45
CA ARG A 67 -13.74 -6.64 2.90
C ARG A 67 -12.59 -5.89 2.22
N VAL A 68 -12.90 -4.86 1.41
CA VAL A 68 -11.86 -4.10 0.72
C VAL A 68 -11.04 -3.26 1.69
N ASN A 69 -11.69 -2.59 2.65
CA ASN A 69 -11.00 -1.76 3.65
C ASN A 69 -10.07 -2.59 4.53
N ALA A 70 -10.50 -3.76 5.00
CA ALA A 70 -9.64 -4.64 5.80
C ALA A 70 -8.41 -5.10 5.01
N THR A 71 -8.60 -5.47 3.74
CA THR A 71 -7.52 -5.92 2.86
C THR A 71 -6.51 -4.81 2.59
N THR A 72 -6.97 -3.61 2.20
CA THR A 72 -6.08 -2.51 1.85
C THR A 72 -5.42 -1.88 3.07
N ARG A 73 -6.13 -1.80 4.21
CA ARG A 73 -5.55 -1.31 5.47
C ARG A 73 -4.37 -2.17 5.92
N GLY A 74 -4.52 -3.49 5.92
CA GLY A 74 -3.42 -4.41 6.27
C GLY A 74 -2.25 -4.32 5.29
N TRP A 75 -2.55 -4.27 3.99
CA TRP A 75 -1.54 -4.15 2.94
C TRP A 75 -0.75 -2.83 3.03
N CYS A 76 -1.44 -1.70 3.22
CA CYS A 76 -0.80 -0.41 3.44
C CYS A 76 -0.01 -0.39 4.76
N GLY A 77 -0.49 -1.06 5.81
CA GLY A 77 0.25 -1.22 7.07
C GLY A 77 1.61 -1.89 6.86
N TYR A 78 1.66 -3.00 6.11
CA TYR A 78 2.90 -3.70 5.77
C TYR A 78 3.87 -2.83 4.98
N PHE A 79 3.38 -2.11 3.97
CA PHE A 79 4.22 -1.26 3.12
C PHE A 79 4.48 0.16 3.66
N ARG A 80 3.93 0.49 4.83
CA ARG A 80 4.05 1.82 5.45
C ARG A 80 5.50 2.28 5.70
N PRO A 81 6.46 1.42 6.09
CA PRO A 81 7.83 1.85 6.40
C PRO A 81 8.68 2.28 5.19
N GLY A 82 8.24 1.97 3.96
CA GLY A 82 8.98 2.28 2.74
C GLY A 82 8.49 3.53 2.02
N ALA A 83 9.09 3.79 0.86
CA ALA A 83 8.72 4.84 -0.09
C ALA A 83 7.45 4.45 -0.87
N SER A 84 6.32 4.32 -0.17
CA SER A 84 5.08 3.74 -0.69
C SER A 84 3.97 4.76 -0.98
N SER A 85 4.20 6.06 -0.78
CA SER A 85 3.15 7.08 -0.87
C SER A 85 2.51 7.16 -2.27
N ALA A 86 3.34 7.16 -3.31
CA ALA A 86 2.87 7.14 -4.70
C ALA A 86 2.08 5.86 -5.01
N THR A 87 2.51 4.71 -4.48
CA THR A 87 1.79 3.45 -4.62
C THR A 87 0.46 3.46 -3.88
N PHE A 88 0.39 4.09 -2.72
CA PHE A 88 -0.86 4.23 -1.97
C PHE A 88 -1.85 5.10 -2.71
N ALA A 89 -1.43 6.23 -3.30
CA ALA A 89 -2.29 7.06 -4.15
C ALA A 89 -2.81 6.29 -5.37
N TYR A 90 -1.94 5.56 -6.06
CA TYR A 90 -2.34 4.70 -7.17
C TYR A 90 -3.37 3.64 -6.75
N LEU A 91 -3.14 2.98 -5.62
CA LEU A 91 -4.05 1.97 -5.09
C LEU A 91 -5.37 2.60 -4.59
N ASN A 92 -5.34 3.83 -4.07
CA ASN A 92 -6.50 4.60 -3.65
C ASN A 92 -7.46 4.81 -4.82
N HIS A 93 -6.92 5.30 -5.95
CA HIS A 93 -7.68 5.45 -7.19
C HIS A 93 -8.21 4.10 -7.71
N TYR A 94 -7.39 3.04 -7.70
CA TYR A 94 -7.83 1.71 -8.12
C TYR A 94 -8.97 1.16 -7.24
N LEU A 95 -8.88 1.38 -5.93
CA LEU A 95 -9.87 0.98 -4.95
C LEU A 95 -11.19 1.73 -5.18
N TRP A 96 -11.14 3.04 -5.38
CA TRP A 96 -12.28 3.87 -5.75
C TRP A 96 -12.97 3.34 -7.02
N GLN A 97 -12.21 3.10 -8.09
CA GLN A 97 -12.72 2.49 -9.34
C GLN A 97 -13.38 1.13 -9.10
N THR A 98 -12.83 0.33 -8.21
CA THR A 98 -13.35 -1.01 -7.88
C THR A 98 -14.72 -0.94 -7.23
N VAL A 99 -14.92 -0.01 -6.29
CA VAL A 99 -16.21 0.23 -5.64
C VAL A 99 -17.22 0.80 -6.63
N TRP A 100 -16.84 1.79 -7.43
CA TRP A 100 -17.75 2.38 -8.44
C TRP A 100 -18.21 1.37 -9.49
N ARG A 101 -17.32 0.49 -9.96
CA ARG A 101 -17.72 -0.62 -10.85
C ARG A 101 -18.70 -1.58 -10.19
N TRP A 102 -18.60 -1.78 -8.88
CA TRP A 102 -19.57 -2.58 -8.13
C TRP A 102 -20.92 -1.86 -8.02
N LEU A 103 -20.93 -0.57 -7.68
CA LEU A 103 -22.15 0.25 -7.63
C LEU A 103 -22.88 0.31 -8.96
N ARG A 104 -22.15 0.49 -10.07
CA ARG A 104 -22.71 0.47 -11.43
C ARG A 104 -23.34 -0.86 -11.80
N ARG A 105 -22.77 -1.98 -11.32
CA ARG A 105 -23.35 -3.31 -11.51
C ARG A 105 -24.60 -3.53 -10.64
N LYS A 106 -24.60 -3.04 -9.40
CA LYS A 106 -25.78 -3.09 -8.51
C LYS A 106 -26.95 -2.28 -9.04
N HIS A 107 -26.68 -1.11 -9.60
CA HIS A 107 -27.72 -0.19 -10.09
C HIS A 107 -27.60 0.03 -11.60
N ARG A 108 -27.92 -1.01 -12.37
CA ARG A 108 -27.79 -0.98 -13.85
C ARG A 108 -28.54 0.18 -14.52
N LYS A 109 -29.66 0.60 -13.94
CA LYS A 109 -30.53 1.68 -14.46
C LYS A 109 -30.21 3.07 -13.89
N ALA A 110 -29.34 3.18 -12.89
CA ALA A 110 -29.05 4.47 -12.25
C ALA A 110 -27.97 5.25 -13.00
N THR A 111 -28.11 6.58 -13.03
CA THR A 111 -27.10 7.49 -13.57
C THR A 111 -25.97 7.72 -12.56
N TRP A 112 -24.83 8.23 -13.04
CA TRP A 112 -23.72 8.62 -12.16
C TRP A 112 -24.14 9.66 -11.11
N LYS A 113 -24.99 10.62 -11.48
CA LYS A 113 -25.51 11.65 -10.57
C LYS A 113 -26.35 11.03 -9.44
N GLN A 114 -27.24 10.08 -9.77
CA GLN A 114 -28.05 9.37 -8.78
C GLN A 114 -27.20 8.54 -7.83
N LEU A 115 -26.20 7.81 -8.35
CA LEU A 115 -25.26 7.03 -7.54
C LEU A 115 -24.42 7.92 -6.62
N ARG A 116 -23.91 9.03 -7.14
CA ARG A 116 -23.13 10.01 -6.37
C ARG A 116 -23.95 10.63 -5.24
N HIS A 117 -25.19 11.00 -5.53
CA HIS A 117 -26.09 11.54 -4.51
C HIS A 117 -26.38 10.49 -3.42
N ARG A 118 -26.71 9.26 -3.82
CA ARG A 118 -27.06 8.18 -2.90
C ARG A 118 -25.89 7.69 -2.03
N TYR A 119 -24.70 7.53 -2.61
CA TYR A 119 -23.59 6.85 -1.94
C TYR A 119 -22.43 7.77 -1.58
N CYS A 120 -22.41 9.04 -1.98
CA CYS A 120 -21.30 9.93 -1.67
C CYS A 120 -21.74 11.22 -0.98
N GLY A 121 -23.03 11.40 -0.67
CA GLY A 121 -23.55 12.63 -0.06
C GLY A 121 -23.28 13.89 -0.90
N GLY A 122 -23.16 13.74 -2.23
CA GLY A 122 -22.75 14.83 -3.13
C GLY A 122 -21.24 14.99 -3.31
N GLY A 123 -20.40 14.32 -2.53
CA GLY A 123 -18.96 14.16 -2.78
C GLY A 123 -18.67 13.15 -3.89
N TRP A 124 -17.45 12.60 -3.92
CA TRP A 124 -17.08 11.51 -4.82
C TRP A 124 -16.64 10.24 -4.10
N TRP A 125 -16.59 10.28 -2.77
CA TRP A 125 -16.10 9.19 -1.95
C TRP A 125 -17.27 8.29 -1.50
N PRO A 126 -17.28 6.99 -1.86
CA PRO A 126 -18.37 6.12 -1.46
C PRO A 126 -18.42 5.89 0.06
N ALA A 127 -19.59 6.13 0.62
CA ALA A 127 -19.99 5.87 1.99
C ALA A 127 -21.14 4.87 1.99
N GLY A 128 -20.98 3.84 2.83
CA GLY A 128 -22.04 2.92 3.21
C GLY A 128 -22.91 3.51 4.32
N GLU A 129 -23.74 2.67 4.93
CA GLU A 129 -24.57 3.09 6.06
C GLU A 129 -23.75 3.23 7.34
N HIS A 130 -22.81 2.30 7.58
CA HIS A 130 -22.00 2.27 8.79
C HIS A 130 -20.51 2.49 8.54
N ARG A 131 -20.07 2.49 7.27
CA ARG A 131 -18.65 2.52 6.93
C ARG A 131 -18.39 3.29 5.64
N ASP A 132 -17.34 4.09 5.68
CA ASP A 132 -16.83 4.77 4.49
C ASP A 132 -15.74 3.94 3.81
N LEU A 133 -15.55 4.18 2.52
CA LEU A 133 -14.36 3.69 1.83
C LEU A 133 -13.11 4.27 2.50
N ILE A 134 -12.10 3.43 2.76
CA ILE A 134 -10.85 3.92 3.35
C ILE A 134 -10.07 4.77 2.34
N ASP A 135 -9.60 5.94 2.77
CA ASP A 135 -8.66 6.76 2.02
C ASP A 135 -7.22 6.32 2.31
N LEU A 136 -6.58 5.69 1.32
CA LEU A 136 -5.24 5.12 1.47
C LEU A 136 -4.15 6.19 1.46
N GLU A 137 -4.40 7.36 0.90
CA GLU A 137 -3.42 8.45 0.87
C GLU A 137 -3.22 9.04 2.27
N LYS A 138 -4.27 9.01 3.10
CA LYS A 138 -4.22 9.47 4.50
C LYS A 138 -3.47 8.54 5.45
N ILE A 139 -3.24 7.28 5.10
CA ILE A 139 -2.47 6.34 5.94
C ILE A 139 -1.02 6.83 6.11
N GLY A 140 -0.52 7.59 5.13
CA GLY A 140 0.84 8.14 5.13
C GLY A 140 1.90 7.05 5.00
N THR A 141 3.16 7.49 4.85
CA THR A 141 4.32 6.60 4.94
C THR A 141 5.15 6.99 6.14
N SER A 142 5.64 6.01 6.87
CA SER A 142 6.57 6.22 7.97
C SER A 142 7.97 6.19 7.38
N ARG A 143 8.62 7.35 7.26
CA ARG A 143 10.04 7.37 6.93
C ARG A 143 10.83 6.83 8.12
N TYR A 144 11.78 5.95 7.87
CA TYR A 144 12.74 5.53 8.90
C TYR A 144 13.38 6.79 9.50
N ARG A 145 13.20 6.98 10.80
CA ARG A 145 13.82 8.09 11.52
C ARG A 145 15.29 7.73 11.67
N TYR A 146 16.19 8.56 11.15
CA TYR A 146 17.62 8.38 11.36
C TYR A 146 17.88 8.24 12.87
N ARG A 147 18.37 7.07 13.29
CA ARG A 147 18.57 6.72 14.71
C ARG A 147 19.94 7.15 15.24
N GLY A 148 20.76 7.83 14.42
CA GLY A 148 22.13 8.18 14.78
C GLY A 148 23.06 6.96 14.88
N ALA A 149 24.29 7.22 15.32
CA ALA A 149 25.27 6.19 15.70
C ALA A 149 25.02 5.62 17.11
N ASN A 150 24.04 6.15 17.85
CA ASN A 150 23.70 5.76 19.22
C ASN A 150 22.88 4.46 19.30
N ILE A 151 23.11 3.51 18.39
CA ILE A 151 22.59 2.15 18.54
C ILE A 151 23.71 1.38 19.24
N PRO A 152 23.63 1.14 20.57
CA PRO A 152 24.64 0.33 21.24
C PRO A 152 24.70 -1.02 20.55
N THR A 153 25.91 -1.40 20.11
CA THR A 153 26.12 -2.73 19.55
C THR A 153 25.95 -3.74 20.68
N PRO A 154 25.22 -4.84 20.46
CA PRO A 154 25.10 -5.90 21.47
C PRO A 154 26.38 -6.72 21.62
N TRP A 155 27.45 -6.35 20.90
CA TRP A 155 28.73 -7.02 20.87
C TRP A 155 29.71 -6.25 21.77
N PRO A 156 30.49 -6.96 22.60
CA PRO A 156 31.50 -6.32 23.43
C PRO A 156 32.53 -5.61 22.55
N ASP A 157 33.02 -4.47 23.02
CA ASP A 157 34.13 -3.80 22.36
C ASP A 157 35.38 -4.67 22.52
N LYS A 158 36.19 -4.77 21.45
CA LYS A 158 37.40 -5.61 21.44
C LYS A 158 38.39 -5.27 22.57
N ASP A 159 38.27 -4.07 23.13
CA ASP A 159 39.09 -3.60 24.25
C ASP A 159 38.69 -4.23 25.60
N GLU A 160 37.45 -4.71 25.75
CA GLU A 160 37.01 -5.46 26.94
C GLU A 160 37.49 -6.92 26.89
N GLU A 161 37.52 -7.52 25.69
CA GLU A 161 37.97 -8.90 25.48
C GLU A 161 39.48 -9.08 25.75
N ASN A 162 40.29 -8.06 25.40
CA ASN A 162 41.72 -8.03 25.69
C ASN A 162 42.08 -7.67 27.15
N ARG A 163 41.13 -7.13 27.93
CA ARG A 163 41.32 -6.86 29.37
C ARG A 163 40.86 -8.01 30.27
N ALA A 164 40.09 -8.94 29.70
CA ALA A 164 39.58 -10.13 30.39
C ALA A 164 40.44 -11.39 30.16
N ALA A 165 41.55 -11.27 29.42
CA ALA A 165 42.57 -12.29 29.19
C ALA A 165 43.84 -11.98 29.97
#